data_AF-A0A0D3II14-F1
#
_entry.id   AF-A0A0D3II14-F1
#
_cell.length_a   1.000
_cell.length_b   1.000
_cell.length_c   1.000
_cell.angle_alpha   90.00
_cell.angle_beta   90.00
_cell.angle_gamma   90.00
#
_symmetry.space_group_name_H-M   'P 1'
#
loop_
_entity.id
_entity.type
_entity.pdbx_description
1 polymer ?
#
loop_
_entity_poly.entity_id
_entity_poly.type
_entity_poly.pdbx_seq_one_letter_code
_entity_poly.pdbx_strand_id
1 'polypeptide(L)'
;MLMALTPGRWCDSRLTEALASGERFPVFCYGSNGIEQMRDRCRNGGLTSCRARLPDASRVFGGWSERWAGAVASVQPLAGHEVRGSVVDLDSAEIELLDSFEATNPDAPYGRTGAVYHRQDVVVLVQREAGGPEVAAVALVYVKVDASWRGPPSQRYVDACVRNVLQFWDGSEVEGKGKGKRVAPGGEGDAVTHFDADASQTAFGFSLEKAATAVDSIGDKSDLNAAVQWLIDRGEEDHGTHAPAAGAQPVCSHGCESPEQWVCLQCGEVNCGRYLNAHSLAHHGATGHATAASLADLSVHCYLCHGYVEHPRLVPLVERLRALKFGEDAFGG
;
A
#
# COMPACT_ATOMS: atom_id res chain seq x y z
N MET A 1 -11.29 24.52 23.10
CA MET A 1 -10.59 24.90 21.86
C MET A 1 -10.87 23.80 20.85
N LEU A 2 -11.74 24.04 19.84
CA LEU A 2 -12.00 23.03 18.81
C LEU A 2 -10.65 22.69 18.16
N MET A 3 -10.23 21.42 18.23
CA MET A 3 -9.08 20.97 17.43
C MET A 3 -9.47 21.14 15.96
N ALA A 4 -8.66 21.86 15.19
CA ALA A 4 -8.81 21.87 13.74
C ALA A 4 -8.61 20.43 13.24
N LEU A 5 -9.63 19.88 12.55
CA LEU A 5 -9.55 18.55 11.95
C LEU A 5 -8.67 18.64 10.71
N THR A 6 -7.40 18.28 10.86
CA THR A 6 -6.46 18.14 9.73
C THR A 6 -6.68 16.77 9.08
N PRO A 7 -7.14 16.69 7.81
CA PRO A 7 -7.32 15.41 7.11
C PRO A 7 -6.02 14.60 7.07
N GLY A 8 -6.12 13.27 7.19
CA GLY A 8 -4.97 12.37 7.22
C GLY A 8 -4.22 12.35 8.55
N ARG A 9 -4.63 13.17 9.54
CA ARG A 9 -4.05 13.12 10.89
C ARG A 9 -4.43 11.82 11.60
N TRP A 10 -3.42 11.12 12.10
CA TRP A 10 -3.55 10.00 13.04
C TRP A 10 -3.59 10.60 14.44
N CYS A 11 -4.69 10.38 15.15
CA CYS A 11 -4.97 11.06 16.40
C CYS A 11 -4.52 10.22 17.60
N ASP A 12 -3.87 10.84 18.58
CA ASP A 12 -3.56 10.20 19.87
C ASP A 12 -4.80 10.06 20.78
N SER A 13 -5.92 10.67 20.36
CA SER A 13 -7.19 10.60 21.07
C SER A 13 -7.81 9.20 20.97
N ARG A 14 -8.58 8.83 21.99
CA ARG A 14 -9.37 7.60 22.05
C ARG A 14 -10.85 7.95 22.17
N LEU A 15 -11.35 8.68 21.17
CA LEU A 15 -12.69 9.27 21.25
C LEU A 15 -13.78 8.20 21.36
N THR A 16 -13.55 6.99 20.84
CA THR A 16 -14.51 5.89 21.00
C THR A 16 -14.64 5.40 22.44
N GLU A 17 -13.65 5.61 23.32
CA GLU A 17 -13.75 5.28 24.76
C GLU A 17 -14.71 6.24 25.49
N ALA A 18 -14.95 7.43 24.95
CA ALA A 18 -15.81 8.45 25.53
C ALA A 18 -17.22 8.50 24.89
N LEU A 19 -17.55 7.54 24.02
CA LEU A 19 -18.80 7.52 23.28
C LEU A 19 -20.00 7.38 24.24
N ALA A 20 -20.92 8.35 24.20
CA ALA A 20 -22.11 8.30 25.04
C ALA A 20 -23.10 7.22 24.54
N SER A 21 -23.93 6.69 25.44
CA SER A 21 -24.97 5.73 25.07
C SER A 21 -25.92 6.31 24.02
N GLY A 22 -26.08 5.61 22.89
CA GLY A 22 -26.91 6.03 21.76
C GLY A 22 -26.21 7.00 20.79
N GLU A 23 -25.00 7.46 21.09
CA GLU A 23 -24.16 8.17 20.12
C GLU A 23 -23.55 7.17 19.13
N ARG A 24 -23.44 7.58 17.86
CA ARG A 24 -22.79 6.78 16.83
C ARG A 24 -21.50 7.43 16.39
N PHE A 25 -20.49 6.61 16.19
CA PHE A 25 -19.15 7.03 15.81
C PHE A 25 -18.80 6.53 14.40
N PRO A 26 -18.19 7.36 13.54
CA PRO A 26 -17.75 6.93 12.23
C PRO A 26 -16.68 5.84 12.31
N VAL A 27 -16.87 4.72 11.62
CA VAL A 27 -15.86 3.66 11.44
C VAL A 27 -15.45 3.59 9.99
N PHE A 28 -14.18 3.84 9.70
CA PHE A 28 -13.61 3.83 8.35
C PHE A 28 -13.22 2.41 7.91
N CYS A 29 -13.87 1.94 6.86
CA CYS A 29 -13.71 0.61 6.29
C CYS A 29 -12.93 0.67 4.97
N TYR A 30 -11.70 0.17 4.99
CA TYR A 30 -10.79 0.16 3.83
C TYR A 30 -10.49 -1.25 3.30
N GLY A 31 -10.85 -2.30 4.04
CA GLY A 31 -10.62 -3.70 3.68
C GLY A 31 -11.91 -4.40 3.25
N SER A 32 -12.08 -5.65 3.69
CA SER A 32 -13.25 -6.49 3.38
C SER A 32 -14.55 -6.08 4.08
N ASN A 33 -14.48 -5.13 5.03
CA ASN A 33 -15.63 -4.65 5.81
C ASN A 33 -16.57 -3.77 4.98
N GLY A 34 -17.15 -4.34 3.91
CA GLY A 34 -18.26 -3.73 3.19
C GLY A 34 -19.57 -3.83 3.97
N ILE A 35 -20.60 -3.10 3.51
CA ILE A 35 -21.84 -2.91 4.29
C ILE A 35 -22.57 -4.22 4.61
N GLU A 36 -22.59 -5.19 3.70
CA GLU A 36 -23.19 -6.51 3.96
C GLU A 36 -22.47 -7.23 5.10
N GLN A 37 -21.14 -7.19 5.11
CA GLN A 37 -20.32 -7.79 6.17
C GLN A 37 -20.48 -7.04 7.49
N MET A 38 -20.59 -5.71 7.46
CA MET A 38 -20.81 -4.89 8.66
C MET A 38 -22.18 -5.19 9.30
N ARG A 39 -23.23 -5.33 8.49
CA ARG A 39 -24.57 -5.72 8.97
C ARG A 39 -24.58 -7.07 9.69
N ASP A 40 -23.85 -8.05 9.16
CA ASP A 40 -23.69 -9.37 9.77
C ASP A 40 -22.89 -9.30 11.08
N ARG A 41 -21.68 -8.70 11.04
CA ARG A 41 -20.79 -8.59 12.21
C ARG A 41 -21.43 -7.82 13.36
N CYS A 42 -22.06 -6.70 13.08
CA CYS A 42 -22.71 -5.85 14.07
C CYS A 42 -24.15 -6.29 14.40
N ARG A 43 -24.66 -7.35 13.74
CA ARG A 43 -26.03 -7.87 13.90
C ARG A 43 -27.11 -6.80 13.70
N ASN A 44 -26.86 -5.88 12.77
CA ASN A 44 -27.75 -4.77 12.49
C ASN A 44 -27.96 -4.61 10.98
N GLY A 45 -29.10 -5.13 10.48
CA GLY A 45 -29.48 -5.01 9.06
C GLY A 45 -29.76 -3.58 8.59
N GLY A 46 -29.99 -2.64 9.50
CA GLY A 46 -30.28 -1.23 9.22
C GLY A 46 -29.04 -0.36 8.99
N LEU A 47 -27.83 -0.91 9.12
CA LEU A 47 -26.61 -0.14 8.87
C LEU A 47 -26.55 0.35 7.42
N THR A 48 -26.04 1.56 7.26
CA THR A 48 -25.75 2.17 5.96
C THR A 48 -24.28 2.55 5.90
N SER A 49 -23.72 2.53 4.69
CA SER A 49 -22.36 3.00 4.42
C SER A 49 -22.44 4.25 3.55
N CYS A 50 -21.44 5.11 3.70
CA CYS A 50 -21.26 6.27 2.85
C CYS A 50 -19.81 6.35 2.38
N ARG A 51 -19.58 7.12 1.33
CA ARG A 51 -18.27 7.27 0.71
C ARG A 51 -17.32 8.00 1.65
N ALA A 52 -16.09 7.50 1.76
CA ALA A 52 -15.05 8.17 2.54
C ALA A 52 -13.64 7.87 2.03
N ARG A 53 -12.70 8.78 2.24
CA ARG A 53 -11.27 8.56 2.01
C ARG A 53 -10.43 9.03 3.19
N LEU A 54 -9.30 8.34 3.39
CA LEU A 54 -8.27 8.70 4.36
C LEU A 54 -7.08 9.30 3.59
N PRO A 55 -6.86 10.62 3.66
CA PRO A 55 -5.68 11.26 3.08
C PRO A 55 -4.40 10.88 3.84
N ASP A 56 -3.26 11.15 3.21
CA ASP A 56 -1.90 10.91 3.72
C ASP A 56 -1.70 9.49 4.27
N ALA A 57 -2.26 8.51 3.58
CA ALA A 57 -2.17 7.10 3.93
C ALA A 57 -2.05 6.20 2.71
N SER A 58 -1.49 5.01 2.92
CA SER A 58 -1.43 3.91 1.96
C SER A 58 -2.10 2.66 2.53
N ARG A 59 -2.73 1.88 1.63
CA ARG A 59 -3.21 0.53 1.94
C ARG A 59 -2.09 -0.46 1.68
N VAL A 60 -1.80 -1.28 2.67
CA VAL A 60 -0.83 -2.37 2.59
C VAL A 60 -1.52 -3.71 2.81
N PHE A 61 -0.89 -4.80 2.38
CA PHE A 61 -1.37 -6.16 2.67
C PHE A 61 -0.26 -6.91 3.41
N GLY A 62 -0.62 -7.50 4.54
CA GLY A 62 0.35 -8.16 5.41
C GLY A 62 -0.27 -9.11 6.43
N GLY A 63 0.60 -9.76 7.17
CA GLY A 63 0.31 -10.86 8.07
C GLY A 63 -0.37 -12.04 7.37
N TRP A 64 -1.05 -12.87 8.15
CA TRP A 64 -1.80 -14.01 7.65
C TRP A 64 -3.19 -14.07 8.31
N SER A 65 -4.19 -14.47 7.54
CA SER A 65 -5.52 -14.80 8.03
C SER A 65 -5.87 -16.22 7.61
N GLU A 66 -6.14 -17.09 8.58
CA GLU A 66 -6.63 -18.44 8.31
C GLU A 66 -7.99 -18.41 7.63
N ARG A 67 -8.89 -17.50 8.07
CA ARG A 67 -10.21 -17.30 7.48
C ARG A 67 -10.10 -16.97 5.99
N TRP A 68 -9.20 -16.07 5.62
CA TRP A 68 -9.05 -15.62 4.24
C TRP A 68 -8.03 -16.41 3.43
N ALA A 69 -7.26 -17.30 4.06
CA ALA A 69 -6.16 -18.05 3.46
C ALA A 69 -5.19 -17.15 2.68
N GLY A 70 -4.75 -16.05 3.30
CA GLY A 70 -3.85 -15.08 2.68
C GLY A 70 -3.59 -13.86 3.55
N ALA A 71 -2.78 -12.94 3.05
CA ALA A 71 -2.59 -11.63 3.67
C ALA A 71 -3.89 -10.81 3.67
N VAL A 72 -3.98 -9.89 4.62
CA VAL A 72 -5.14 -9.02 4.81
C VAL A 72 -4.70 -7.56 4.85
N ALA A 73 -5.64 -6.66 4.54
CA ALA A 73 -5.35 -5.25 4.39
C ALA A 73 -5.03 -4.60 5.75
N SER A 74 -4.10 -3.65 5.73
CA SER A 74 -3.90 -2.65 6.77
C SER A 74 -3.74 -1.28 6.12
N VAL A 75 -3.63 -0.23 6.94
CA VAL A 75 -3.26 1.11 6.49
C VAL A 75 -2.02 1.59 7.23
N GLN A 76 -1.24 2.44 6.58
CA GLN A 76 -0.09 3.11 7.19
C GLN A 76 0.01 4.57 6.70
N PRO A 77 0.62 5.48 7.48
CA PRO A 77 0.85 6.85 7.03
C PRO A 77 1.71 6.90 5.76
N LEU A 78 1.30 7.72 4.78
CA LEU A 78 2.06 8.01 3.57
C LEU A 78 1.61 9.34 2.97
N ALA A 79 2.41 10.39 3.10
CA ALA A 79 2.07 11.73 2.63
C ALA A 79 1.77 11.78 1.12
N GLY A 80 0.77 12.58 0.74
CA GLY A 80 0.36 12.80 -0.65
C GLY A 80 -0.40 11.63 -1.29
N HIS A 81 -0.71 10.57 -0.53
CA HIS A 81 -1.49 9.42 -0.97
C HIS A 81 -2.85 9.40 -0.27
N GLU A 82 -3.76 8.57 -0.75
CA GLU A 82 -5.06 8.38 -0.09
C GLU A 82 -5.50 6.92 -0.11
N VAL A 83 -6.24 6.52 0.92
CA VAL A 83 -6.94 5.25 0.98
C VAL A 83 -8.43 5.51 0.80
N ARG A 84 -9.00 4.96 -0.27
CA ARG A 84 -10.45 5.04 -0.55
C ARG A 84 -11.19 3.95 0.20
N GLY A 85 -12.40 4.23 0.65
CA GLY A 85 -13.21 3.25 1.36
C GLY A 85 -14.61 3.78 1.63
N SER A 86 -15.17 3.33 2.75
CA SER A 86 -16.46 3.79 3.23
C SER A 86 -16.44 4.08 4.71
N VAL A 87 -17.41 4.84 5.19
CA VAL A 87 -17.69 4.99 6.62
C VAL A 87 -19.04 4.36 6.94
N VAL A 88 -19.10 3.65 8.07
CA VAL A 88 -20.33 3.17 8.70
C VAL A 88 -20.37 3.76 10.11
N ASP A 89 -21.48 4.38 10.51
CA ASP A 89 -21.63 4.91 11.86
C ASP A 89 -22.12 3.82 12.80
N LEU A 90 -21.33 3.51 13.83
CA LEU A 90 -21.62 2.45 14.79
C LEU A 90 -21.79 3.01 16.19
N ASP A 91 -22.71 2.44 16.97
CA ASP A 91 -22.74 2.70 18.42
C ASP A 91 -21.66 1.88 19.17
N SER A 92 -21.56 2.10 20.49
CA SER A 92 -20.54 1.43 21.31
C SER A 92 -20.67 -0.10 21.29
N ALA A 93 -21.89 -0.65 21.31
CA ALA A 93 -22.13 -2.09 21.33
C ALA A 93 -21.78 -2.73 19.98
N GLU A 94 -22.07 -2.04 18.88
CA GLU A 94 -21.69 -2.47 17.53
C GLU A 94 -20.17 -2.46 17.31
N ILE A 95 -19.47 -1.48 17.88
CA ILE A 95 -18.00 -1.43 17.88
C ILE A 95 -17.41 -2.57 18.70
N GLU A 96 -17.95 -2.88 19.88
CA GLU A 96 -17.52 -4.02 20.71
C GLU A 96 -17.72 -5.37 19.99
N LEU A 97 -18.82 -5.52 19.25
CA LEU A 97 -19.01 -6.68 18.38
C LEU A 97 -17.95 -6.73 17.29
N LEU A 98 -17.67 -5.61 16.62
CA LEU A 98 -16.68 -5.54 15.55
C LEU A 98 -15.26 -5.85 16.04
N ASP A 99 -14.89 -5.35 17.22
CA ASP A 99 -13.63 -5.65 17.92
C ASP A 99 -13.36 -7.15 18.04
N SER A 100 -14.40 -7.94 18.33
CA SER A 100 -14.30 -9.39 18.42
C SER A 100 -13.93 -10.04 17.07
N PHE A 101 -14.37 -9.46 15.95
CA PHE A 101 -14.02 -9.94 14.61
C PHE A 101 -12.65 -9.47 14.13
N GLU A 102 -12.23 -8.28 14.56
CA GLU A 102 -10.89 -7.74 14.29
C GLU A 102 -9.84 -8.28 15.26
N ALA A 103 -10.26 -9.06 16.26
CA ALA A 103 -9.44 -9.63 17.31
C ALA A 103 -8.55 -8.56 17.98
N THR A 104 -9.19 -7.47 18.43
CA THR A 104 -8.56 -6.48 19.30
C THR A 104 -8.27 -7.07 20.68
N ASN A 105 -7.41 -6.41 21.45
CA ASN A 105 -7.28 -6.70 22.86
C ASN A 105 -8.53 -6.14 23.59
N PRO A 106 -9.35 -6.97 24.25
CA PRO A 106 -10.59 -6.52 24.90
C PRO A 106 -10.34 -5.57 26.07
N ASP A 107 -9.20 -5.70 26.76
CA ASP A 107 -8.83 -4.85 27.90
C ASP A 107 -8.16 -3.54 27.45
N ALA A 108 -7.59 -3.53 26.24
CA ALA A 108 -6.91 -2.38 25.68
C ALA A 108 -7.08 -2.31 24.15
N PRO A 109 -8.26 -1.91 23.63
CA PRO A 109 -8.55 -1.97 22.20
C PRO A 109 -7.64 -1.11 21.31
N TYR A 110 -7.10 -0.01 21.84
CA TYR A 110 -6.09 0.83 21.17
C TYR A 110 -4.65 0.30 21.34
N GLY A 111 -4.45 -0.70 22.20
CA GLY A 111 -3.18 -1.34 22.45
C GLY A 111 -2.82 -2.38 21.40
N ARG A 112 -1.52 -2.55 21.15
CA ARG A 112 -1.00 -3.54 20.18
C ARG A 112 -0.77 -4.92 20.80
N THR A 113 -0.56 -4.99 22.11
CA THR A 113 -0.18 -6.22 22.80
C THR A 113 -1.33 -7.23 22.79
N GLY A 114 -1.06 -8.42 22.26
CA GLY A 114 -2.04 -9.51 22.21
C GLY A 114 -3.17 -9.32 21.19
N ALA A 115 -3.07 -8.33 20.30
CA ALA A 115 -4.10 -7.99 19.34
C ALA A 115 -3.68 -8.33 17.89
N VAL A 116 -4.63 -8.68 17.03
CA VAL A 116 -4.40 -8.83 15.58
C VAL A 116 -4.51 -7.46 14.89
N TYR A 117 -5.53 -6.69 15.26
CA TYR A 117 -5.70 -5.28 14.92
C TYR A 117 -5.87 -4.46 16.20
N HIS A 118 -5.46 -3.20 16.17
CA HIS A 118 -5.79 -2.24 17.22
C HIS A 118 -6.66 -1.11 16.66
N ARG A 119 -7.46 -0.50 17.53
CA ARG A 119 -8.19 0.73 17.24
C ARG A 119 -7.23 1.89 17.05
N GLN A 120 -7.55 2.78 16.13
CA GLN A 120 -6.83 4.02 15.88
C GLN A 120 -7.82 5.09 15.41
N ASP A 121 -7.78 6.28 16.00
CA ASP A 121 -8.60 7.39 15.51
C ASP A 121 -7.84 8.12 14.39
N VAL A 122 -8.52 8.42 13.28
CA VAL A 122 -7.97 9.14 12.13
C VAL A 122 -8.93 10.21 11.63
N VAL A 123 -8.43 11.24 10.95
CA VAL A 123 -9.29 12.22 10.28
C VAL A 123 -9.47 11.82 8.81
N VAL A 124 -10.71 11.49 8.45
CA VAL A 124 -11.13 11.10 7.10
C VAL A 124 -11.96 12.21 6.46
N LEU A 125 -12.07 12.19 5.14
CA LEU A 125 -13.02 13.00 4.38
C LEU A 125 -14.23 12.13 4.03
N VAL A 126 -15.42 12.55 4.45
CA VAL A 126 -16.67 11.78 4.30
C VAL A 126 -17.67 12.53 3.43
N GLN A 127 -18.26 11.84 2.46
CA GLN A 127 -19.37 12.32 1.66
C GLN A 127 -20.62 11.51 2.03
N ARG A 128 -21.51 12.13 2.82
CA ARG A 128 -22.73 11.49 3.33
C ARG A 128 -23.84 11.39 2.28
N GLU A 129 -23.91 12.38 1.40
CA GLU A 129 -24.91 12.46 0.32
C GLU A 129 -24.20 12.36 -1.03
N ALA A 130 -24.75 11.58 -1.97
CA ALA A 130 -24.18 11.45 -3.30
C ALA A 130 -24.08 12.81 -4.00
N GLY A 131 -22.86 13.20 -4.41
CA GLY A 131 -22.58 14.50 -5.00
C GLY A 131 -22.52 15.68 -4.00
N GLY A 132 -22.68 15.43 -2.71
CA GLY A 132 -22.53 16.42 -1.65
C GLY A 132 -21.07 16.77 -1.34
N PRO A 133 -20.81 17.80 -0.50
CA PRO A 133 -19.46 18.15 -0.10
C PRO A 133 -18.83 17.06 0.78
N GLU A 134 -17.51 16.94 0.71
CA GLU A 134 -16.76 16.15 1.66
C GLU A 134 -16.47 16.95 2.93
N VAL A 135 -16.73 16.33 4.06
CA VAL A 135 -16.53 16.92 5.38
C VAL A 135 -15.49 16.12 6.14
N ALA A 136 -14.52 16.82 6.74
CA ALA A 136 -13.56 16.18 7.62
C ALA A 136 -14.24 15.69 8.90
N ALA A 137 -14.03 14.43 9.25
CA ALA A 137 -14.57 13.81 10.45
C ALA A 137 -13.50 12.93 11.11
N VAL A 138 -13.49 12.86 12.43
CA VAL A 138 -12.73 11.82 13.12
C VAL A 138 -13.47 10.49 12.95
N ALA A 139 -12.75 9.45 12.58
CA ALA A 139 -13.26 8.10 12.42
C ALA A 139 -12.32 7.09 13.08
N LEU A 140 -12.91 6.00 13.56
CA LEU A 140 -12.19 4.84 14.04
C LEU A 140 -11.72 4.02 12.83
N VAL A 141 -10.46 3.60 12.83
CA VAL A 141 -9.92 2.64 11.89
C VAL A 141 -9.23 1.50 12.66
N TYR A 142 -9.33 0.28 12.15
CA TYR A 142 -8.58 -0.86 12.68
C TYR A 142 -7.26 -0.97 11.94
N VAL A 143 -6.14 -1.00 12.65
CA VAL A 143 -4.80 -1.09 12.06
C VAL A 143 -4.14 -2.39 12.48
N LYS A 144 -3.64 -3.16 11.50
CA LYS A 144 -3.05 -4.47 11.77
C LYS A 144 -1.75 -4.32 12.57
N VAL A 145 -1.61 -5.09 13.64
CA VAL A 145 -0.43 -5.03 14.52
C VAL A 145 0.82 -5.57 13.83
N ASP A 146 0.71 -6.77 13.26
CA ASP A 146 1.74 -7.41 12.46
C ASP A 146 1.33 -7.41 10.98
N ALA A 147 1.81 -6.41 10.24
CA ALA A 147 1.64 -6.30 8.80
C ALA A 147 2.87 -6.86 8.04
N SER A 148 3.72 -7.67 8.66
CA SER A 148 4.85 -8.31 7.96
C SER A 148 4.35 -9.17 6.81
N TRP A 149 5.08 -9.16 5.69
CA TRP A 149 4.70 -9.94 4.53
C TRP A 149 4.76 -11.45 4.82
N ARG A 150 3.64 -12.16 4.66
CA ARG A 150 3.56 -13.63 4.77
C ARG A 150 2.98 -14.31 3.53
N GLY A 151 2.90 -13.58 2.40
CA GLY A 151 2.29 -14.04 1.16
C GLY A 151 1.17 -13.12 0.68
N PRO A 152 0.66 -13.31 -0.54
CA PRO A 152 -0.36 -12.43 -1.11
C PRO A 152 -1.72 -12.58 -0.42
N PRO A 153 -2.61 -11.58 -0.54
CA PRO A 153 -4.02 -11.78 -0.23
C PRO A 153 -4.62 -12.82 -1.17
N SER A 154 -5.59 -13.59 -0.67
CA SER A 154 -6.33 -14.50 -1.54
C SER A 154 -7.27 -13.72 -2.46
N GLN A 155 -7.58 -14.28 -3.63
CA GLN A 155 -8.51 -13.64 -4.58
C GLN A 155 -9.87 -13.34 -3.92
N ARG A 156 -10.38 -14.28 -3.11
CA ARG A 156 -11.64 -14.10 -2.38
C ARG A 156 -11.61 -12.89 -1.44
N TYR A 157 -10.46 -12.60 -0.83
CA TYR A 157 -10.29 -11.43 0.02
C TYR A 157 -10.21 -10.13 -0.79
N VAL A 158 -9.48 -10.16 -1.91
CA VAL A 158 -9.40 -9.03 -2.85
C VAL A 158 -10.80 -8.67 -3.36
N ASP A 159 -11.58 -9.66 -3.80
CA ASP A 159 -12.95 -9.44 -4.29
C ASP A 159 -13.85 -8.80 -3.24
N ALA A 160 -13.68 -9.16 -1.96
CA ALA A 160 -14.42 -8.54 -0.86
C ALA A 160 -14.02 -7.07 -0.66
N CYS A 161 -12.73 -6.74 -0.76
CA CYS A 161 -12.26 -5.36 -0.71
C CYS A 161 -12.75 -4.56 -1.93
N VAL A 162 -12.74 -5.16 -3.12
CA VAL A 162 -13.24 -4.56 -4.37
C VAL A 162 -14.71 -4.18 -4.22
N ARG A 163 -15.56 -5.13 -3.77
CA ARG A 163 -16.99 -4.86 -3.54
C ARG A 163 -17.22 -3.70 -2.59
N ASN A 164 -16.41 -3.61 -1.52
CA ASN A 164 -16.50 -2.51 -0.58
C ASN A 164 -16.15 -1.15 -1.24
N VAL A 165 -15.12 -1.10 -2.08
CA VAL A 165 -14.68 0.16 -2.67
C VAL A 165 -15.53 0.57 -3.87
N LEU A 166 -15.79 -0.33 -4.82
CA LEU A 166 -16.47 -0.02 -6.08
C LEU A 166 -17.92 0.43 -5.91
N GLN A 167 -18.55 0.13 -4.76
CA GLN A 167 -19.90 0.63 -4.48
C GLN A 167 -19.98 2.18 -4.42
N PHE A 168 -18.83 2.87 -4.23
CA PHE A 168 -18.74 4.33 -4.12
C PHE A 168 -17.68 4.97 -5.03
N TRP A 169 -16.70 4.19 -5.49
CA TRP A 169 -15.53 4.67 -6.22
C TRP A 169 -15.42 3.94 -7.55
N ASP A 170 -16.17 4.40 -8.55
CA ASP A 170 -16.21 3.80 -9.88
C ASP A 170 -14.97 4.12 -10.75
N GLY A 171 -14.12 5.04 -10.28
CA GLY A 171 -12.88 5.43 -10.95
C GLY A 171 -12.99 6.57 -11.95
N SER A 172 -14.21 7.07 -12.23
CA SER A 172 -14.46 8.18 -13.17
C SER A 172 -13.75 9.48 -12.81
N GLU A 173 -13.29 9.61 -11.57
CA GLU A 173 -12.70 10.83 -11.01
C GLU A 173 -11.19 10.94 -11.24
N VAL A 174 -10.56 9.88 -11.77
CA VAL A 174 -9.12 9.86 -12.06
C VAL A 174 -8.80 10.52 -13.42
N GLU A 175 -9.78 10.72 -14.30
CA GLU A 175 -9.61 11.29 -15.65
C GLU A 175 -9.41 12.84 -15.68
N GLY A 176 -9.42 13.52 -14.53
CA GLY A 176 -9.34 14.99 -14.46
C GLY A 176 -8.01 15.65 -14.84
N LYS A 177 -6.95 14.88 -15.15
CA LYS A 177 -5.63 15.42 -15.56
C LYS A 177 -5.04 14.73 -16.79
N GLY A 178 -5.79 14.62 -17.88
CA GLY A 178 -5.25 14.19 -19.16
C GLY A 178 -6.24 14.37 -20.30
N LYS A 179 -6.19 15.51 -21.01
CA LYS A 179 -6.95 15.68 -22.25
C LYS A 179 -6.48 14.65 -23.29
N GLY A 180 -7.31 13.65 -23.55
CA GLY A 180 -7.10 12.65 -24.62
C GLY A 180 -8.41 12.05 -25.09
N LYS A 181 -9.08 12.74 -26.01
CA LYS A 181 -10.35 12.36 -26.65
C LYS A 181 -10.22 11.02 -27.39
N ARG A 182 -11.07 10.03 -27.09
CA ARG A 182 -11.43 8.95 -28.03
C ARG A 182 -12.92 8.62 -27.99
N VAL A 183 -13.42 8.24 -29.16
CA VAL A 183 -14.82 8.21 -29.61
C VAL A 183 -15.44 6.83 -29.38
N ALA A 184 -16.77 6.79 -29.16
CA ALA A 184 -17.61 5.60 -28.99
C ALA A 184 -17.61 4.65 -30.22
N PRO A 185 -18.04 3.39 -30.01
CA PRO A 185 -19.32 2.98 -30.60
C PRO A 185 -20.20 2.16 -29.63
N GLY A 186 -21.52 2.22 -29.84
CA GLY A 186 -22.54 1.52 -29.04
C GLY A 186 -22.87 0.10 -29.51
N GLY A 187 -23.79 -0.53 -28.79
CA GLY A 187 -24.42 -1.81 -29.12
C GLY A 187 -24.72 -2.65 -27.87
N GLU A 188 -25.98 -3.04 -27.71
CA GLU A 188 -26.61 -3.67 -26.55
C GLU A 188 -26.16 -5.12 -26.24
N GLY A 189 -26.27 -5.47 -24.95
CA GLY A 189 -26.67 -6.80 -24.47
C GLY A 189 -25.61 -7.92 -24.44
N ASP A 190 -25.07 -8.22 -23.25
CA ASP A 190 -25.20 -9.54 -22.59
C ASP A 190 -24.24 -9.68 -21.38
N ALA A 191 -24.73 -10.43 -20.38
CA ALA A 191 -24.13 -10.91 -19.13
C ALA A 191 -22.66 -10.55 -18.81
N VAL A 192 -22.48 -9.78 -17.72
CA VAL A 192 -21.18 -9.46 -17.14
C VAL A 192 -20.59 -10.68 -16.42
N THR A 193 -19.67 -11.39 -17.07
CA THR A 193 -18.71 -12.32 -16.44
C THR A 193 -17.27 -12.04 -16.86
N HIS A 194 -16.94 -10.79 -17.16
CA HIS A 194 -15.56 -10.34 -17.33
C HIS A 194 -15.14 -9.45 -16.15
N PHE A 195 -14.12 -9.89 -15.43
CA PHE A 195 -13.38 -9.08 -14.45
C PHE A 195 -12.68 -7.94 -15.21
N ASP A 196 -13.20 -6.73 -15.12
CA ASP A 196 -12.50 -5.53 -15.60
C ASP A 196 -11.38 -5.17 -14.62
N ALA A 197 -10.14 -5.53 -14.98
CA ALA A 197 -8.92 -5.19 -14.24
C ALA A 197 -8.73 -3.66 -14.08
N ASP A 198 -9.38 -2.86 -14.93
CA ASP A 198 -9.32 -1.41 -14.93
C ASP A 198 -10.13 -0.76 -13.78
N ALA A 199 -11.24 -1.37 -13.36
CA ALA A 199 -12.01 -0.88 -12.21
C ALA A 199 -11.25 -1.05 -10.88
N SER A 200 -10.45 -2.12 -10.77
CA SER A 200 -9.60 -2.38 -9.60
C SER A 200 -8.45 -1.37 -9.49
N GLN A 201 -7.88 -0.92 -10.61
CA GLN A 201 -6.82 0.09 -10.69
C GLN A 201 -7.19 1.40 -9.98
N THR A 202 -8.42 1.85 -10.21
CA THR A 202 -8.98 3.10 -9.67
C THR A 202 -9.48 3.02 -8.23
N ALA A 203 -9.78 1.81 -7.76
CA ALA A 203 -10.31 1.56 -6.41
C ALA A 203 -9.21 1.52 -5.33
N PHE A 204 -8.06 0.90 -5.62
CA PHE A 204 -6.99 0.68 -4.64
C PHE A 204 -5.83 1.68 -4.73
N GLY A 205 -5.80 2.51 -5.78
CA GLY A 205 -4.68 3.42 -6.04
C GLY A 205 -3.45 2.75 -6.68
N PHE A 206 -3.54 1.47 -7.08
CA PHE A 206 -2.52 0.75 -7.86
C PHE A 206 -3.12 -0.49 -8.58
N SER A 207 -2.46 -0.97 -9.64
CA SER A 207 -2.89 -2.16 -10.41
C SER A 207 -2.21 -3.44 -9.94
N LEU A 208 -2.98 -4.49 -9.63
CA LEU A 208 -2.44 -5.82 -9.36
C LEU A 208 -1.81 -6.47 -10.60
N GLU A 209 -2.38 -6.23 -11.78
CA GLU A 209 -1.85 -6.71 -13.06
C GLU A 209 -0.57 -5.97 -13.48
N LYS A 210 -0.48 -4.65 -13.25
CA LYS A 210 0.79 -3.91 -13.49
C LYS A 210 1.84 -4.21 -12.44
N ALA A 211 1.46 -4.53 -11.20
CA ALA A 211 2.40 -5.02 -10.19
C ALA A 211 2.95 -6.40 -10.59
N ALA A 212 2.09 -7.32 -11.03
CA ALA A 212 2.49 -8.60 -11.59
C ALA A 212 3.36 -8.42 -12.84
N THR A 213 2.94 -7.59 -13.80
CA THR A 213 3.67 -7.28 -15.04
C THR A 213 5.02 -6.62 -14.78
N ALA A 214 5.11 -5.66 -13.84
CA ALA A 214 6.38 -5.04 -13.45
C ALA A 214 7.34 -6.07 -12.87
N VAL A 215 6.80 -7.04 -12.15
CA VAL A 215 7.54 -8.15 -11.55
C VAL A 215 7.80 -9.29 -12.54
N ASP A 216 7.02 -9.40 -13.63
CA ASP A 216 7.22 -10.33 -14.74
C ASP A 216 8.24 -9.82 -15.75
N SER A 217 8.25 -8.52 -16.01
CA SER A 217 9.21 -7.82 -16.88
C SER A 217 10.66 -7.88 -16.38
N ILE A 218 10.84 -8.39 -15.17
CA ILE A 218 12.12 -8.66 -14.53
C ILE A 218 12.90 -9.79 -15.23
N GLY A 219 12.25 -10.69 -15.97
CA GLY A 219 12.91 -11.76 -16.75
C GLY A 219 13.65 -12.83 -15.91
N ASP A 220 14.51 -13.62 -16.56
CA ASP A 220 15.54 -14.46 -15.91
C ASP A 220 16.81 -13.63 -15.70
N LYS A 221 17.36 -13.65 -14.48
CA LYS A 221 18.23 -12.59 -13.92
C LYS A 221 19.66 -13.04 -13.61
N SER A 222 20.19 -14.01 -14.35
CA SER A 222 21.63 -14.32 -14.29
C SER A 222 22.51 -13.09 -14.57
N ASP A 223 22.04 -12.12 -15.37
CA ASP A 223 22.80 -10.89 -15.71
C ASP A 223 22.64 -9.79 -14.65
N LEU A 224 21.50 -9.71 -13.94
CA LEU A 224 21.36 -8.80 -12.80
C LEU A 224 22.23 -9.28 -11.64
N ASN A 225 22.39 -10.61 -11.48
CA ASN A 225 23.35 -11.17 -10.54
C ASN A 225 24.77 -10.69 -10.86
N ALA A 226 25.24 -10.76 -12.11
CA ALA A 226 26.58 -10.30 -12.48
C ALA A 226 26.80 -8.79 -12.26
N ALA A 227 25.81 -7.95 -12.59
CA ALA A 227 25.89 -6.49 -12.37
C ALA A 227 25.89 -6.13 -10.88
N VAL A 228 25.07 -6.80 -10.07
CA VAL A 228 25.01 -6.63 -8.62
C VAL A 228 26.28 -7.19 -7.96
N GLN A 229 26.81 -8.32 -8.42
CA GLN A 229 28.10 -8.88 -7.97
C GLN A 229 29.26 -7.94 -8.31
N TRP A 230 29.29 -7.34 -9.50
CA TRP A 230 30.28 -6.32 -9.87
C TRP A 230 30.17 -5.05 -9.02
N LEU A 231 28.95 -4.64 -8.65
CA LEU A 231 28.67 -3.49 -7.80
C LEU A 231 29.04 -3.72 -6.32
N ILE A 232 29.00 -4.96 -5.83
CA ILE A 232 29.33 -5.33 -4.44
C ILE A 232 30.79 -5.77 -4.28
N ASP A 233 31.32 -6.57 -5.21
CA ASP A 233 32.67 -7.14 -5.16
C ASP A 233 33.68 -6.34 -6.01
N ARG A 234 33.29 -5.17 -6.52
CA ARG A 234 34.12 -4.21 -7.28
C ARG A 234 34.85 -4.79 -8.51
N GLY A 235 34.38 -5.90 -9.05
CA GLY A 235 35.05 -6.57 -10.17
C GLY A 235 36.33 -7.31 -9.78
N GLU A 236 36.47 -7.77 -8.53
CA GLU A 236 37.50 -8.76 -8.19
C GLU A 236 37.13 -10.17 -8.71
N GLU A 237 37.16 -10.35 -10.03
CA GLU A 237 37.64 -11.62 -10.56
C GLU A 237 39.09 -11.41 -10.96
N ASP A 238 39.94 -12.15 -10.26
CA ASP A 238 41.36 -12.39 -10.52
C ASP A 238 41.77 -12.01 -11.95
N HIS A 239 42.59 -10.95 -12.09
CA HIS A 239 43.67 -10.76 -13.07
C HIS A 239 44.10 -9.28 -13.17
N GLY A 240 45.22 -8.95 -12.52
CA GLY A 240 46.18 -7.95 -13.04
C GLY A 240 45.90 -6.46 -12.79
N THR A 241 46.57 -5.95 -11.75
CA THR A 241 47.18 -4.59 -11.70
C THR A 241 46.30 -3.38 -11.97
N HIS A 242 45.74 -2.82 -10.88
CA HIS A 242 45.83 -1.43 -10.41
C HIS A 242 44.51 -0.99 -9.75
N ALA A 243 44.49 -1.06 -8.41
CA ALA A 243 43.36 -0.67 -7.57
C ALA A 243 43.23 0.85 -7.40
N PRO A 244 41.99 1.38 -7.27
CA PRO A 244 41.71 2.54 -6.42
C PRO A 244 40.95 2.14 -5.13
N ALA A 245 40.97 3.06 -4.17
CA ALA A 245 40.93 2.82 -2.73
C ALA A 245 39.64 2.25 -2.10
N ALA A 246 39.83 1.63 -0.92
CA ALA A 246 38.78 1.13 -0.04
C ALA A 246 37.90 2.26 0.53
N GLY A 247 36.58 2.21 0.28
CA GLY A 247 35.58 2.98 1.05
C GLY A 247 34.52 3.76 0.26
N ALA A 248 34.48 3.71 -1.08
CA ALA A 248 33.49 4.47 -1.85
C ALA A 248 32.11 3.78 -1.90
N GLN A 249 31.04 4.53 -1.59
CA GLN A 249 29.67 4.15 -1.95
C GLN A 249 29.54 4.15 -3.49
N PRO A 250 28.56 3.43 -4.07
CA PRO A 250 28.25 3.59 -5.49
C PRO A 250 28.03 5.08 -5.82
N VAL A 251 27.99 5.47 -7.08
CA VAL A 251 27.68 6.86 -7.46
C VAL A 251 26.64 6.87 -8.55
N CYS A 252 25.81 7.90 -8.58
CA CYS A 252 24.83 8.06 -9.64
C CYS A 252 25.53 8.10 -11.00
N SER A 253 24.96 7.41 -11.99
CA SER A 253 25.47 7.36 -13.38
C SER A 253 25.59 8.74 -14.06
N HIS A 254 24.93 9.75 -13.48
CA HIS A 254 24.97 11.14 -13.90
C HIS A 254 26.00 11.98 -13.13
N GLY A 255 26.85 11.34 -12.30
CA GLY A 255 27.95 11.97 -11.57
C GLY A 255 27.54 12.86 -10.40
N CYS A 256 26.28 12.78 -9.93
CA CYS A 256 25.81 13.61 -8.83
C CYS A 256 26.07 12.97 -7.45
N GLU A 257 26.39 13.81 -6.47
CA GLU A 257 26.53 13.43 -5.08
C GLU A 257 25.14 13.36 -4.43
N SER A 258 24.71 12.16 -4.06
CA SER A 258 23.44 11.91 -3.38
C SER A 258 23.64 10.85 -2.29
N PRO A 259 23.15 11.09 -1.05
CA PRO A 259 23.16 10.07 0.00
C PRO A 259 22.18 8.93 -0.29
N GLU A 260 21.21 9.15 -1.19
CA GLU A 260 20.24 8.15 -1.62
C GLU A 260 20.53 7.69 -3.05
N GLN A 261 20.89 6.43 -3.19
CA GLN A 261 21.19 5.78 -4.46
C GLN A 261 20.31 4.58 -4.68
N TRP A 262 19.74 4.51 -5.88
CA TRP A 262 18.71 3.55 -6.22
C TRP A 262 19.20 2.77 -7.43
N VAL A 263 19.12 1.44 -7.37
CA VAL A 263 19.49 0.53 -8.46
C VAL A 263 18.23 0.11 -9.22
N CYS A 264 18.21 0.30 -10.53
CA CYS A 264 17.12 -0.19 -11.38
C CYS A 264 17.12 -1.72 -11.38
N LEU A 265 15.98 -2.34 -11.07
CA LEU A 265 15.89 -3.80 -10.98
C LEU A 265 15.71 -4.48 -12.33
N GLN A 266 15.53 -3.74 -13.41
CA GLN A 266 15.45 -4.26 -14.78
C GLN A 266 16.82 -4.26 -15.47
N CYS A 267 17.64 -3.22 -15.26
CA CYS A 267 18.91 -3.06 -16.00
C CYS A 267 20.15 -2.81 -15.14
N GLY A 268 20.03 -2.74 -13.81
CA GLY A 268 21.16 -2.58 -12.90
C GLY A 268 21.74 -1.16 -12.83
N GLU A 269 21.22 -0.20 -13.58
CA GLU A 269 21.74 1.17 -13.58
C GLU A 269 21.49 1.86 -12.22
N VAL A 270 22.54 2.49 -11.66
CA VAL A 270 22.46 3.22 -10.40
C VAL A 270 22.21 4.70 -10.66
N ASN A 271 21.14 5.21 -10.08
CA ASN A 271 20.75 6.60 -10.18
C ASN A 271 20.45 7.20 -8.80
N CYS A 272 20.59 8.51 -8.64
CA CYS A 272 20.15 9.15 -7.40
C CYS A 272 18.63 8.98 -7.26
N GLY A 273 18.17 8.92 -6.00
CA GLY A 273 16.77 8.75 -5.67
C GLY A 273 15.85 9.74 -6.37
N ARG A 274 14.54 9.46 -6.31
CA ARG A 274 13.52 10.21 -7.05
C ARG A 274 13.25 11.65 -6.55
N TYR A 275 13.85 12.07 -5.43
CA TYR A 275 13.51 13.32 -4.73
C TYR A 275 14.49 14.48 -4.96
N LEU A 276 15.80 14.19 -5.02
CA LEU A 276 16.83 15.23 -5.19
C LEU A 276 16.94 15.65 -6.66
N ASN A 277 17.81 14.97 -7.43
CA ASN A 277 17.97 15.23 -8.87
C ASN A 277 17.05 14.36 -9.73
N ALA A 278 16.30 13.44 -9.09
CA ALA A 278 15.31 12.58 -9.71
C ALA A 278 15.81 11.72 -10.89
N HIS A 279 17.11 11.41 -10.97
CA HIS A 279 17.66 10.62 -12.07
C HIS A 279 17.05 9.21 -12.15
N SER A 280 16.68 8.60 -11.02
CA SER A 280 16.00 7.30 -11.06
C SER A 280 14.59 7.40 -11.65
N LEU A 281 13.93 8.56 -11.53
CA LEU A 281 12.64 8.84 -12.19
C LEU A 281 12.84 9.18 -13.68
N ALA A 282 13.87 9.96 -14.02
CA ALA A 282 14.22 10.26 -15.41
C ALA A 282 14.57 8.98 -16.18
N HIS A 283 15.31 8.06 -15.55
CA HIS A 283 15.63 6.73 -16.07
C HIS A 283 14.38 5.94 -16.41
N HIS A 284 13.40 5.87 -15.50
CA HIS A 284 12.11 5.26 -15.78
C HIS A 284 11.42 5.92 -16.99
N GLY A 285 11.41 7.25 -17.07
CA GLY A 285 10.82 7.98 -18.18
C GLY A 285 11.48 7.71 -19.54
N ALA A 286 12.80 7.48 -19.57
CA ALA A 286 13.55 7.20 -20.78
C ALA A 286 13.48 5.73 -21.23
N THR A 287 13.44 4.79 -20.28
CA THR A 287 13.58 3.34 -20.55
C THR A 287 12.29 2.55 -20.38
N GLY A 288 11.32 3.06 -19.62
CA GLY A 288 10.13 2.33 -19.20
C GLY A 288 10.35 1.37 -18.04
N HIS A 289 11.56 1.27 -17.48
CA HIS A 289 11.84 0.33 -16.38
C HIS A 289 11.05 0.66 -15.12
N ALA A 290 10.29 -0.31 -14.62
CA ALA A 290 9.24 -0.07 -13.65
C ALA A 290 9.70 -0.10 -12.20
N THR A 291 10.86 -0.66 -11.86
CA THR A 291 11.25 -0.86 -10.46
C THR A 291 12.70 -0.47 -10.17
N ALA A 292 12.92 0.13 -8.99
CA ALA A 292 14.26 0.42 -8.49
C ALA A 292 14.32 0.15 -6.99
N ALA A 293 15.42 -0.45 -6.52
CA ALA A 293 15.67 -0.66 -5.09
C ALA A 293 16.58 0.44 -4.55
N SER A 294 16.19 1.03 -3.42
CA SER A 294 17.07 1.92 -2.66
C SER A 294 18.22 1.12 -2.07
N LEU A 295 19.46 1.53 -2.33
CA LEU A 295 20.65 0.94 -1.71
C LEU A 295 20.84 1.39 -0.26
N ALA A 296 20.05 2.35 0.23
CA ALA A 296 20.12 2.83 1.61
C ALA A 296 19.38 1.91 2.59
N ASP A 297 18.19 1.43 2.21
CA ASP A 297 17.29 0.66 3.07
C ASP A 297 16.70 -0.59 2.39
N LEU A 298 17.06 -0.84 1.12
CA LEU A 298 16.61 -1.97 0.31
C LEU A 298 15.12 -1.95 -0.04
N SER A 299 14.44 -0.83 0.21
CA SER A 299 13.05 -0.63 -0.20
C SER A 299 12.95 -0.59 -1.73
N VAL A 300 11.97 -1.30 -2.30
CA VAL A 300 11.76 -1.34 -3.75
C VAL A 300 10.65 -0.39 -4.14
N HIS A 301 10.95 0.60 -4.97
CA HIS A 301 9.98 1.52 -5.54
C HIS A 301 9.50 1.02 -6.90
N CYS A 302 8.19 1.00 -7.13
CA CYS A 302 7.59 0.78 -8.44
C CYS A 302 7.10 2.10 -9.03
N TYR A 303 7.68 2.49 -10.16
CA TYR A 303 7.31 3.70 -10.90
C TYR A 303 5.92 3.62 -11.53
N LEU A 304 5.44 2.42 -11.87
CA LEU A 304 4.08 2.22 -12.37
C LEU A 304 3.02 2.33 -11.26
N CYS A 305 3.38 1.95 -10.03
CA CYS A 305 2.50 2.05 -8.86
C CYS A 305 2.69 3.39 -8.12
N HIS A 306 3.68 4.20 -8.51
CA HIS A 306 4.10 5.41 -7.79
C HIS A 306 4.36 5.22 -6.29
N GLY A 307 4.79 4.03 -5.88
CA GLY A 307 4.95 3.69 -4.48
C GLY A 307 5.92 2.53 -4.24
N TYR A 308 6.26 2.32 -2.97
CA TYR A 308 7.07 1.18 -2.57
C TYR A 308 6.25 -0.10 -2.63
N VAL A 309 6.85 -1.15 -3.18
CA VAL A 309 6.22 -2.45 -3.40
C VAL A 309 7.01 -3.54 -2.71
N GLU A 310 6.28 -4.43 -2.06
CA GLU A 310 6.80 -5.69 -1.55
C GLU A 310 6.09 -6.81 -2.30
N HIS A 311 6.85 -7.77 -2.82
CA HIS A 311 6.30 -8.86 -3.62
C HIS A 311 7.16 -10.13 -3.44
N PRO A 312 6.59 -11.35 -3.41
CA PRO A 312 7.35 -12.59 -3.21
C PRO A 312 8.51 -12.78 -4.18
N ARG A 313 8.33 -12.34 -5.43
CA ARG A 313 9.39 -12.40 -6.45
C ARG A 313 10.49 -11.37 -6.28
N LEU A 314 10.26 -10.34 -5.46
CA LEU A 314 11.30 -9.41 -5.00
C LEU A 314 12.05 -9.98 -3.79
N VAL A 315 11.48 -10.91 -3.02
CA VAL A 315 12.11 -11.45 -1.80
C VAL A 315 13.49 -12.07 -2.08
N PRO A 316 13.67 -13.00 -3.04
CA PRO A 316 15.00 -13.54 -3.33
C PRO A 316 16.02 -12.46 -3.71
N LEU A 317 15.55 -11.43 -4.42
CA LEU A 317 16.39 -10.33 -4.87
C LEU A 317 16.75 -9.38 -3.73
N VAL A 318 15.80 -9.04 -2.86
CA VAL A 318 16.01 -8.17 -1.69
C VAL A 318 16.86 -8.87 -0.63
N GLU A 319 16.62 -10.17 -0.38
CA GLU A 319 17.47 -10.98 0.50
C GLU A 319 18.90 -11.11 -0.03
N ARG A 320 19.06 -11.27 -1.36
CA ARG A 320 20.38 -11.24 -1.98
C ARG A 320 21.05 -9.89 -1.82
N LEU A 321 20.35 -8.78 -2.12
CA LEU A 321 20.86 -7.42 -1.88
C LEU A 321 21.22 -7.18 -0.41
N ARG A 322 20.46 -7.76 0.52
CA ARG A 322 20.71 -7.70 1.97
C ARG A 322 21.97 -8.48 2.34
N ALA A 323 22.12 -9.72 1.89
CA ALA A 323 23.31 -10.54 2.11
C ALA A 323 24.57 -9.88 1.52
N LEU A 324 24.45 -9.28 0.35
CA LEU A 324 25.55 -8.57 -0.29
C LEU A 324 25.91 -7.26 0.42
N LYS A 325 24.93 -6.55 0.98
CA LYS A 325 25.16 -5.30 1.70
C LYS A 325 25.69 -5.49 3.13
N PHE A 326 25.28 -6.57 3.79
CA PHE A 326 25.55 -6.79 5.22
C PHE A 326 26.40 -8.04 5.51
N GLY A 327 26.74 -8.85 4.50
CA GLY A 327 27.45 -10.14 4.63
C GLY A 327 26.51 -11.34 4.79
N GLU A 328 26.93 -12.52 4.32
CA GLU A 328 26.15 -13.79 4.36
C GLU A 328 26.04 -14.40 5.79
N ASP A 329 26.83 -13.95 6.76
CA ASP A 329 26.88 -14.51 8.13
C ASP A 329 25.84 -13.94 9.12
N ALA A 330 24.92 -13.08 8.67
CA ALA A 330 24.06 -12.36 9.59
C ALA A 330 22.94 -13.21 10.24
N PHE A 331 22.51 -14.34 9.67
CA PHE A 331 21.33 -15.10 10.18
C PHE A 331 21.34 -16.61 9.89
N GLY A 332 22.35 -17.34 10.39
CA GLY A 332 22.20 -18.76 10.68
C GLY A 332 21.71 -18.96 12.12
N GLY A 333 20.40 -19.13 12.33
CA GLY A 333 19.81 -19.43 13.64
C GLY A 333 18.29 -19.39 13.67
#